data_AF-A0A819TP46-F1
#
_entry.id   AF-A0A819TP46-F1
#
_cell.length_a   1.000
_cell.length_b   1.000
_cell.length_c   1.000
_cell.angle_alpha   90.00
_cell.angle_beta   90.00
_cell.angle_gamma   90.00
#
_symmetry.space_group_name_H-M   'P 1'
#
loop_
_entity.id
_entity.type
_entity.pdbx_description
1 polymer ?
#
loop_
_entity_poly.entity_id
_entity_poly.type
_entity_poly.pdbx_seq_one_letter_code
_entity_poly.pdbx_strand_id
1 'polypeptide(L)'
;MIEFYCIDEYVKKSIEKLFSDEQCCGNNQDILLDENKSFVVLYKILYNDEEYKDDEDVEDNGGNKFRIFISSIHLLNIVSMSQHIHVDATYQVIWQGFPVLVIGTTDLNKAFHPFGLAICSNEKKTKYFEFIFKSVQIGMQKINKALLQPTALILDAVDSIKNDFKNVFNDSYNQIMYWAHMKRKVENCIRQQKNQTILDFLNYFDSEWLKSNNGWYEGLQLYAPSTNNALEATNKTIKDDGIFRERHVLSRFLTISSNIINNWSIEQDLSLVNARIFATGSTISLEL
;
A
#
# COMPACT_ATOMS: atom_id res chain seq x y z
N MET A 1 2.13 25.07 4.25
CA MET A 1 2.71 25.11 5.60
C MET A 1 2.02 24.00 6.38
N ILE A 2 2.68 22.87 6.63
CA ILE A 2 2.06 21.70 7.28
C ILE A 2 2.41 21.80 8.76
N GLU A 3 1.44 22.23 9.57
CA GLU A 3 1.53 22.24 11.03
C GLU A 3 0.78 21.02 11.59
N PHE A 4 1.41 20.33 12.55
CA PHE A 4 0.84 19.19 13.28
C PHE A 4 0.45 19.67 14.70
N TYR A 5 -0.81 19.49 15.10
CA TYR A 5 -1.28 19.79 16.45
C TYR A 5 -2.04 18.62 17.11
N CYS A 6 -2.08 18.73 18.44
CA CYS A 6 -2.28 17.71 19.48
C CYS A 6 -3.28 16.56 19.21
N ILE A 7 -2.75 15.38 19.51
CA ILE A 7 -3.42 14.09 19.58
C ILE A 7 -4.24 14.03 20.89
N ASP A 8 -5.47 13.52 20.80
CA ASP A 8 -6.32 13.17 21.94
C ASP A 8 -5.58 12.23 22.91
N GLU A 9 -5.68 12.48 24.21
CA GLU A 9 -4.73 12.02 25.25
C GLU A 9 -4.54 10.48 25.28
N TYR A 10 -5.48 9.70 24.75
CA TYR A 10 -5.43 8.25 24.69
C TYR A 10 -4.63 7.70 23.50
N VAL A 11 -4.81 8.28 22.30
CA VAL A 11 -4.01 7.93 21.11
C VAL A 11 -2.61 8.53 21.24
N LYS A 12 -2.51 9.71 21.87
CA LYS A 12 -1.25 10.39 22.16
C LYS A 12 -0.43 9.57 23.12
N LYS A 13 -0.96 9.22 24.29
CA LYS A 13 -0.28 8.32 25.23
C LYS A 13 -0.03 6.95 24.62
N SER A 14 -0.87 6.44 23.73
CA SER A 14 -0.62 5.15 23.08
C SER A 14 0.53 5.20 22.07
N ILE A 15 0.58 6.25 21.24
CA ILE A 15 1.67 6.51 20.29
C ILE A 15 2.93 6.89 21.09
N GLU A 16 2.87 7.89 21.95
CA GLU A 16 3.98 8.33 22.82
C GLU A 16 4.50 7.23 23.75
N LYS A 17 3.68 6.28 24.24
CA LYS A 17 4.12 5.13 25.06
C LYS A 17 4.60 3.94 24.24
N LEU A 18 4.25 3.85 22.96
CA LEU A 18 4.84 2.87 22.02
C LEU A 18 6.15 3.37 21.42
N PHE A 19 6.34 4.68 21.39
CA PHE A 19 7.54 5.36 20.93
C PHE A 19 8.30 6.06 22.07
N SER A 20 8.02 5.72 23.34
CA SER A 20 8.68 6.27 24.53
C SER A 20 10.11 5.76 24.74
N ASP A 21 10.55 4.81 23.93
CA ASP A 21 11.97 4.49 23.77
C ASP A 21 12.48 5.24 22.53
N GLU A 22 12.78 6.53 22.76
CA GLU A 22 13.54 7.46 21.91
C GLU A 22 13.60 7.11 20.40
N GLN A 23 12.74 7.75 19.59
CA GLN A 23 13.00 8.22 18.20
C GLN A 23 11.69 8.60 17.46
N CYS A 24 10.86 9.46 18.05
CA CYS A 24 9.81 10.14 17.29
C CYS A 24 10.26 11.57 16.97
N CYS A 25 10.78 11.75 15.76
CA CYS A 25 11.39 13.00 15.29
C CYS A 25 10.38 14.17 15.28
N GLY A 26 10.47 15.03 16.29
CA GLY A 26 10.28 16.46 16.07
C GLY A 26 11.40 16.97 15.18
N ASN A 27 11.08 17.78 14.17
CA ASN A 27 12.02 18.51 13.32
C ASN A 27 13.32 17.76 12.92
N ASN A 28 13.24 16.82 11.96
CA ASN A 28 14.32 16.44 11.02
C ASN A 28 15.80 16.32 11.50
N GLN A 29 16.11 16.19 12.80
CA GLN A 29 17.51 16.17 13.26
C GLN A 29 17.98 14.84 13.83
N ASP A 30 17.07 14.00 14.33
CA ASP A 30 17.45 12.67 14.83
C ASP A 30 17.09 11.60 13.79
N ILE A 31 18.06 11.25 12.95
CA ILE A 31 18.00 10.06 12.09
C ILE A 31 17.86 8.83 13.01
N LEU A 32 16.90 7.94 12.74
CA LEU A 32 16.84 6.65 13.45
C LEU A 32 18.17 5.92 13.19
N LEU A 33 18.94 5.66 14.25
CA LEU A 33 20.21 4.93 14.14
C LEU A 33 20.02 3.48 13.69
N ASP A 34 18.86 2.90 14.00
CA ASP A 34 18.48 1.56 13.58
C ASP A 34 17.56 1.64 12.35
N GLU A 35 18.10 1.27 11.18
CA GLU A 35 17.35 1.30 9.92
C GLU A 35 16.20 0.29 9.89
N ASN A 36 16.23 -0.73 10.76
CA ASN A 36 15.21 -1.76 10.88
C ASN A 36 14.06 -1.38 11.80
N LYS A 37 14.22 -0.34 12.62
CA LYS A 37 13.18 0.12 13.53
C LYS A 37 12.07 0.85 12.75
N SER A 38 10.84 0.36 12.92
CA SER A 38 9.65 0.99 12.35
C SER A 38 9.36 2.33 13.03
N PHE A 39 8.78 3.24 12.25
CA PHE A 39 8.32 4.53 12.72
C PHE A 39 7.06 4.97 11.97
N VAL A 40 6.30 5.87 12.59
CA VAL A 40 5.16 6.53 11.94
C VAL A 40 5.70 7.60 11.00
N VAL A 41 5.54 7.37 9.70
CA VAL A 41 5.97 8.32 8.67
C VAL A 41 5.03 9.52 8.65
N LEU A 42 3.71 9.26 8.68
CA LEU A 42 2.66 10.28 8.71
C LEU A 42 1.43 9.75 9.43
N TYR A 43 0.74 10.63 10.15
CA TYR A 43 -0.61 10.38 10.63
C TYR A 43 -1.51 11.60 10.35
N LYS A 44 -2.80 11.37 10.19
CA LYS A 44 -3.83 12.41 10.07
C LYS A 44 -5.02 12.03 10.94
N ILE A 45 -5.51 12.99 11.73
CA ILE A 45 -6.80 12.90 12.43
C ILE A 45 -7.72 13.92 11.77
N LEU A 46 -8.91 13.47 11.38
CA LEU A 46 -9.97 14.26 10.77
C LEU A 46 -11.09 14.35 11.82
N TYR A 47 -11.32 15.55 12.31
CA TYR A 47 -12.46 15.85 13.17
C TYR A 47 -13.68 16.13 12.27
N ASN A 48 -14.88 15.78 12.72
CA ASN A 48 -16.09 16.15 11.99
C ASN A 48 -16.19 17.67 12.01
N ASP A 49 -15.88 18.29 10.86
CA ASP A 49 -16.51 19.52 10.33
C ASP A 49 -15.74 20.14 9.15
N GLU A 50 -14.67 19.54 8.64
CA GLU A 50 -13.96 20.09 7.48
C GLU A 50 -13.54 19.01 6.46
N GLU A 51 -14.50 18.52 5.66
CA GLU A 51 -14.37 18.31 4.21
C GLU A 51 -15.51 17.43 3.67
N TYR A 52 -16.40 18.05 2.87
CA TYR A 52 -17.36 17.48 1.92
C TYR A 52 -18.62 16.79 2.47
N LYS A 53 -19.75 17.49 2.28
CA LYS A 53 -21.04 16.86 1.97
C LYS A 53 -20.94 16.29 0.56
N ASP A 54 -20.60 15.01 0.44
CA ASP A 54 -20.94 14.25 -0.76
C ASP A 54 -22.41 13.81 -0.60
N ASP A 55 -23.23 14.12 -1.60
CA ASP A 55 -24.71 14.05 -1.59
C ASP A 55 -25.31 12.62 -1.59
N GLU A 56 -24.57 11.59 -1.15
CA GLU A 56 -25.09 10.22 -1.09
C GLU A 56 -24.70 9.48 0.18
N ASP A 57 -24.99 10.00 1.38
CA ASP A 57 -24.79 9.19 2.58
C ASP A 57 -25.87 9.30 3.65
N VAL A 58 -26.48 8.14 3.85
CA VAL A 58 -27.08 7.65 5.08
C VAL A 58 -26.12 7.86 6.26
N GLU A 59 -26.70 8.28 7.38
CA GLU A 59 -26.16 8.47 8.74
C GLU A 59 -24.79 7.81 9.03
N ASP A 60 -23.69 8.51 8.75
CA ASP A 60 -22.37 8.24 9.34
C ASP A 60 -22.34 8.87 10.73
N ASN A 61 -22.32 8.04 11.78
CA ASN A 61 -22.30 8.48 13.18
C ASN A 61 -20.96 9.16 13.52
N GLY A 62 -20.78 10.40 13.08
CA GLY A 62 -19.97 11.47 13.67
C GLY A 62 -18.75 11.07 14.52
N GLY A 63 -17.93 10.11 14.09
CA GLY A 63 -16.74 9.67 14.80
C GLY A 63 -15.47 10.33 14.24
N ASN A 64 -14.50 10.62 15.10
CA ASN A 64 -13.17 11.06 14.67
C ASN A 64 -12.55 10.04 13.72
N LYS A 65 -12.11 10.48 12.53
CA LYS A 65 -11.45 9.62 11.55
C LYS A 65 -9.93 9.75 11.70
N PHE A 66 -9.19 8.66 11.53
CA PHE A 66 -7.73 8.67 11.53
C PHE A 66 -7.13 7.87 10.40
N ARG A 67 -5.90 8.22 10.02
CA ARG A 67 -5.06 7.52 9.05
C ARG A 67 -3.64 7.53 9.58
N ILE A 68 -2.97 6.39 9.59
CA ILE A 68 -1.59 6.24 10.08
C ILE A 68 -0.82 5.43 9.04
N PHE A 69 0.37 5.88 8.66
CA PHE A 69 1.28 5.14 7.79
C PHE A 69 2.58 4.82 8.53
N ILE A 70 2.98 3.55 8.51
CA ILE A 70 4.15 3.01 9.22
C ILE A 70 5.09 2.36 8.21
N SER A 71 6.39 2.63 8.36
CA SER A 71 7.47 2.03 7.56
C SER A 71 8.79 2.05 8.37
N SER A 72 9.91 1.65 7.76
CA SER A 72 11.28 1.75 8.32
C SER A 72 12.21 2.44 7.33
N ILE A 73 13.40 2.87 7.77
CA ILE A 73 14.38 3.52 6.87
C ILE A 73 14.81 2.52 5.79
N HIS A 74 15.11 1.28 6.18
CA HIS A 74 15.55 0.25 5.26
C HIS A 74 14.50 -0.01 4.16
N LEU A 75 13.24 -0.22 4.55
CA LEU A 75 12.15 -0.45 3.60
C LEU A 75 11.92 0.73 2.65
N LEU A 76 12.05 1.97 3.14
CA LEU A 76 11.99 3.16 2.29
C LEU A 76 13.20 3.27 1.35
N ASN A 77 14.39 2.81 1.75
CA ASN A 77 15.55 2.71 0.85
C ASN A 77 15.27 1.74 -0.30
N ILE A 78 14.59 0.62 -0.05
CA ILE A 78 14.18 -0.32 -1.10
C ILE A 78 13.24 0.33 -2.11
N VAL A 79 12.27 1.12 -1.65
CA VAL A 79 11.37 1.88 -2.53
C VAL A 79 12.14 2.83 -3.45
N SER A 80 13.20 3.45 -2.95
CA SER A 80 14.03 4.38 -3.74
C SER A 80 14.73 3.72 -4.93
N MET A 81 14.85 2.38 -4.93
CA MET A 81 15.42 1.59 -6.02
C MET A 81 14.37 1.10 -7.02
N SER A 82 13.08 1.24 -6.72
CA SER A 82 11.99 0.73 -7.53
C SER A 82 11.40 1.77 -8.47
N GLN A 83 10.90 1.30 -9.61
CA GLN A 83 10.17 2.10 -10.59
C GLN A 83 8.66 1.93 -10.50
N HIS A 84 8.16 1.00 -9.68
CA HIS A 84 6.74 0.67 -9.66
C HIS A 84 6.22 0.41 -8.26
N ILE A 85 4.98 0.81 -8.05
CA ILE A 85 4.27 0.64 -6.79
C ILE A 85 3.17 -0.38 -6.97
N HIS A 86 3.08 -1.31 -6.04
CA HIS A 86 1.96 -2.20 -5.87
C HIS A 86 1.07 -1.68 -4.75
N VAL A 87 -0.21 -1.62 -5.04
CA VAL A 87 -1.23 -1.38 -4.03
C VAL A 87 -2.26 -2.49 -4.12
N ASP A 88 -2.53 -3.13 -2.97
CA ASP A 88 -3.74 -3.92 -2.84
C ASP A 88 -4.77 -3.11 -2.07
N ALA A 89 -5.97 -3.07 -2.60
CA ALA A 89 -7.12 -2.64 -1.86
C ALA A 89 -7.80 -3.87 -1.25
N THR A 90 -7.06 -4.66 -0.45
CA THR A 90 -7.62 -5.77 0.31
C THR A 90 -8.32 -5.24 1.55
N TYR A 91 -9.48 -4.62 1.33
CA TYR A 91 -10.42 -4.21 2.37
C TYR A 91 -10.92 -5.36 3.23
N GLN A 92 -10.59 -6.61 2.89
CA GLN A 92 -10.87 -7.79 3.72
C GLN A 92 -9.89 -7.97 4.89
N VAL A 93 -8.79 -7.20 4.94
CA VAL A 93 -7.98 -7.08 6.17
C VAL A 93 -8.64 -6.01 7.04
N ILE A 94 -9.85 -6.31 7.51
CA ILE A 94 -10.46 -5.57 8.61
C ILE A 94 -9.85 -6.14 9.88
N TRP A 95 -8.92 -5.41 10.48
CA TRP A 95 -8.32 -5.82 11.73
C TRP A 95 -8.86 -4.94 12.85
N GLN A 96 -9.74 -5.51 13.66
CA GLN A 96 -10.49 -4.80 14.72
C GLN A 96 -11.44 -3.71 14.23
N GLY A 97 -11.93 -3.79 12.99
CA GLY A 97 -12.82 -2.78 12.42
C GLY A 97 -12.09 -1.66 11.67
N PHE A 98 -10.75 -1.69 11.64
CA PHE A 98 -9.93 -0.74 10.89
C PHE A 98 -9.39 -1.39 9.61
N PRO A 99 -9.66 -0.80 8.43
CA PRO A 99 -8.98 -1.19 7.20
C PRO A 99 -7.46 -1.08 7.33
N VAL A 100 -6.77 -2.17 6.99
CA VAL A 100 -5.32 -2.21 6.83
C VAL A 100 -5.00 -2.33 5.36
N LEU A 101 -4.19 -1.41 4.86
CA LEU A 101 -3.76 -1.35 3.48
C LEU A 101 -2.25 -1.63 3.41
N VAL A 102 -1.88 -2.56 2.55
CA VAL A 102 -0.47 -2.91 2.30
C VAL A 102 -0.02 -2.20 1.03
N ILE A 103 1.15 -1.59 1.09
CA ILE A 103 1.86 -1.07 -0.08
C ILE A 103 3.20 -1.79 -0.20
N GLY A 104 3.57 -2.10 -1.44
CA GLY A 104 4.80 -2.82 -1.72
C GLY A 104 5.33 -2.53 -3.11
N THR A 105 6.42 -3.20 -3.44
CA THR A 105 6.99 -3.18 -4.78
C THR A 105 7.43 -4.60 -5.18
N THR A 106 7.89 -4.78 -6.41
CA THR A 106 8.56 -6.01 -6.83
C THR A 106 9.96 -5.72 -7.34
N ASP A 107 10.87 -6.67 -7.18
CA ASP A 107 12.22 -6.59 -7.70
C ASP A 107 12.33 -7.23 -9.11
N LEU A 108 13.55 -7.24 -9.68
CA LEU A 108 13.77 -7.82 -11.00
C LEU A 108 13.65 -9.36 -11.05
N ASN A 109 13.59 -10.04 -9.90
CA ASN A 109 13.29 -11.46 -9.81
C ASN A 109 11.77 -11.72 -9.63
N LYS A 110 10.94 -10.69 -9.78
CA LYS A 110 9.48 -10.72 -9.54
C LYS A 110 9.11 -11.06 -8.09
N ALA A 111 10.04 -10.91 -7.13
CA ALA A 111 9.75 -11.09 -5.71
C ALA A 111 9.08 -9.83 -5.16
N PHE A 112 8.04 -10.01 -4.35
CA PHE A 112 7.29 -8.91 -3.73
C PHE A 112 7.94 -8.48 -2.42
N HIS A 113 8.09 -7.17 -2.27
CA HIS A 113 8.72 -6.51 -1.14
C HIS A 113 7.72 -5.50 -0.55
N PRO A 114 6.96 -5.89 0.49
CA PRO A 114 6.12 -4.94 1.21
C PRO A 114 7.01 -3.92 1.93
N PHE A 115 6.63 -2.66 1.88
CA PHE A 115 7.45 -1.59 2.48
C PHE A 115 6.65 -0.68 3.42
N GLY A 116 5.33 -0.82 3.49
CA GLY A 116 4.53 0.00 4.37
C GLY A 116 3.14 -0.56 4.66
N LEU A 117 2.63 -0.12 5.81
CA LEU A 117 1.28 -0.40 6.26
C LEU A 117 0.54 0.90 6.52
N ALA A 118 -0.68 0.99 6.02
CA ALA A 118 -1.59 2.06 6.35
C ALA A 118 -2.78 1.54 7.14
N ILE A 119 -3.15 2.28 8.18
CA ILE A 119 -4.23 1.95 9.09
C ILE A 119 -5.22 3.10 9.03
N CYS A 120 -6.44 2.82 8.65
CA CYS A 120 -7.47 3.83 8.48
C CYS A 120 -8.68 3.54 9.37
N SER A 121 -9.36 4.56 9.85
CA SER A 121 -10.74 4.46 10.34
C SER A 121 -11.71 4.42 9.14
N ASN A 122 -12.62 3.43 9.13
CA ASN A 122 -13.89 3.26 8.38
C ASN A 122 -14.30 4.31 7.31
N GLU A 123 -15.14 4.02 6.30
CA GLU A 123 -15.07 3.04 5.21
C GLU A 123 -15.27 3.75 3.85
N LYS A 124 -15.15 5.09 3.82
CA LYS A 124 -15.18 5.83 2.55
C LYS A 124 -13.78 5.86 1.98
N LYS A 125 -13.61 5.04 0.93
CA LYS A 125 -12.38 4.78 0.18
C LYS A 125 -11.71 6.05 -0.39
N THR A 126 -12.38 7.20 -0.30
CA THR A 126 -11.91 8.46 -0.85
C THR A 126 -10.65 8.94 -0.12
N LYS A 127 -9.58 9.11 -0.90
CA LYS A 127 -8.27 9.66 -0.47
C LYS A 127 -7.43 8.77 0.46
N TYR A 128 -7.73 7.48 0.64
CA TYR A 128 -6.85 6.59 1.42
C TYR A 128 -5.52 6.36 0.71
N PHE A 129 -5.54 6.07 -0.59
CA PHE A 129 -4.31 5.85 -1.34
C PHE A 129 -3.58 7.16 -1.58
N GLU A 130 -4.30 8.28 -1.75
CA GLU A 130 -3.68 9.61 -1.79
C GLU A 130 -2.88 9.89 -0.51
N PHE A 131 -3.43 9.55 0.66
CA PHE A 131 -2.72 9.64 1.94
C PHE A 131 -1.48 8.74 1.98
N ILE A 132 -1.59 7.49 1.53
CA ILE A 132 -0.45 6.55 1.49
C ILE A 132 0.65 7.09 0.59
N PHE A 133 0.32 7.49 -0.63
CA PHE A 133 1.28 8.02 -1.60
C PHE A 133 1.98 9.29 -1.11
N LYS A 134 1.23 10.22 -0.49
CA LYS A 134 1.82 11.40 0.16
C LYS A 134 2.75 11.01 1.31
N SER A 135 2.37 10.00 2.09
CA SER A 135 3.20 9.47 3.17
C SER A 135 4.52 8.90 2.63
N VAL A 136 4.50 8.20 1.49
CA VAL A 136 5.72 7.70 0.84
C VAL A 136 6.63 8.85 0.42
N GLN A 137 6.11 9.91 -0.20
CA GLN A 137 6.92 11.09 -0.58
C GLN A 137 7.56 11.76 0.63
N ILE A 138 6.79 11.93 1.71
CA ILE A 138 7.31 12.45 2.99
C ILE A 138 8.38 11.51 3.57
N GLY A 139 8.16 10.19 3.49
CA GLY A 139 9.14 9.18 3.88
C GLY A 139 10.45 9.35 3.13
N MET A 140 10.41 9.49 1.80
CA MET A 140 11.61 9.72 0.97
C MET A 140 12.37 10.97 1.41
N GLN A 141 11.65 12.08 1.67
CA GLN A 141 12.26 13.32 2.17
C GLN A 141 12.92 13.12 3.54
N LYS A 142 12.24 12.42 4.46
CA LYS A 142 12.75 12.14 5.82
C LYS A 142 14.06 11.34 5.81
N ILE A 143 14.23 10.44 4.84
CA ILE A 143 15.47 9.66 4.67
C ILE A 143 16.46 10.30 3.69
N ASN A 144 16.29 11.59 3.38
CA ASN A 144 17.15 12.35 2.47
C ASN A 144 17.31 11.73 1.07
N LYS A 145 16.25 11.10 0.56
CA LYS A 145 16.18 10.57 -0.80
C LYS A 145 15.41 11.53 -1.72
N ALA A 146 15.65 11.39 -3.02
CA ALA A 146 14.85 12.07 -4.03
C ALA A 146 13.38 11.65 -3.94
N LEU A 147 12.49 12.55 -4.32
CA LEU A 147 11.06 12.24 -4.45
C LEU A 147 10.87 11.12 -5.46
N LEU A 148 9.99 10.19 -5.13
CA LEU A 148 9.73 9.04 -5.97
C LEU A 148 8.97 9.48 -7.23
N GLN A 149 9.33 8.93 -8.38
CA GLN A 149 8.66 9.14 -9.67
C GLN A 149 8.36 7.77 -10.28
N PRO A 150 7.36 7.03 -9.76
CA PRO A 150 7.07 5.69 -10.25
C PRO A 150 6.56 5.78 -11.69
N THR A 151 7.08 4.91 -12.55
CA THR A 151 6.67 4.80 -13.95
C THR A 151 5.51 3.81 -14.13
N ALA A 152 5.19 3.02 -13.09
CA ALA A 152 4.06 2.10 -13.14
C ALA A 152 3.33 1.95 -11.79
N LEU A 153 2.02 1.76 -11.88
CA LEU A 153 1.14 1.46 -10.76
C LEU A 153 0.46 0.12 -11.00
N ILE A 154 0.68 -0.84 -10.11
CA ILE A 154 0.16 -2.20 -10.20
C ILE A 154 -1.03 -2.34 -9.24
N LEU A 155 -2.23 -2.55 -9.79
CA LEU A 155 -3.48 -2.65 -9.02
C LEU A 155 -4.59 -3.43 -9.75
N ASP A 156 -5.66 -3.75 -9.01
CA ASP A 156 -6.89 -4.37 -9.54
C ASP A 156 -7.86 -3.35 -10.17
N ALA A 157 -7.49 -2.65 -11.25
CA ALA A 157 -8.30 -1.64 -11.98
C ALA A 157 -9.46 -0.96 -11.22
N VAL A 158 -9.12 -0.25 -10.15
CA VAL A 158 -10.05 0.61 -9.42
C VAL A 158 -9.74 2.06 -9.77
N ASP A 159 -10.69 2.77 -10.37
CA ASP A 159 -10.47 4.14 -10.86
C ASP A 159 -10.18 5.16 -9.75
N SER A 160 -10.75 4.98 -8.56
CA SER A 160 -10.46 5.87 -7.42
C SER A 160 -8.98 5.86 -7.03
N ILE A 161 -8.33 4.70 -7.08
CA ILE A 161 -6.90 4.55 -6.77
C ILE A 161 -6.04 5.23 -7.85
N LYS A 162 -6.47 5.16 -9.13
CA LYS A 162 -5.79 5.84 -10.23
C LYS A 162 -5.79 7.36 -10.02
N ASN A 163 -6.94 7.92 -9.65
CA ASN A 163 -7.05 9.36 -9.38
C ASN A 163 -6.20 9.77 -8.18
N ASP A 164 -6.24 8.98 -7.10
CA ASP A 164 -5.39 9.19 -5.91
C ASP A 164 -3.88 9.18 -6.28
N PHE A 165 -3.46 8.28 -7.18
CA PHE A 165 -2.08 8.21 -7.64
C PHE A 165 -1.67 9.43 -8.48
N LYS A 166 -2.52 9.81 -9.43
CA LYS A 166 -2.33 10.97 -10.31
C LYS A 166 -2.17 12.27 -9.54
N ASN A 167 -2.96 12.43 -8.48
CA ASN A 167 -2.92 13.59 -7.61
C ASN A 167 -1.58 13.75 -6.86
N VAL A 168 -0.80 12.68 -6.72
CA VAL A 168 0.44 12.68 -5.92
C VAL A 168 1.71 12.57 -6.76
N PHE A 169 1.74 11.69 -7.76
CA PHE A 169 2.94 11.44 -8.55
C PHE A 169 2.92 12.19 -9.88
N ASN A 170 1.89 11.96 -10.71
CA ASN A 170 1.51 12.66 -11.95
C ASN A 170 0.69 11.68 -12.84
N ASP A 171 0.31 12.10 -14.05
CA ASP A 171 -0.40 11.27 -15.04
C ASP A 171 0.52 10.39 -15.93
N SER A 172 1.85 10.53 -15.83
CA SER A 172 2.82 9.85 -16.71
C SER A 172 3.26 8.50 -16.12
N TYR A 173 2.35 7.53 -16.09
CA TYR A 173 2.63 6.18 -15.61
C TYR A 173 1.86 5.11 -16.40
N ASN A 174 2.40 3.90 -16.41
CA ASN A 174 1.72 2.71 -16.89
C ASN A 174 0.82 2.14 -15.79
N GLN A 175 -0.48 2.05 -16.05
CA GLN A 175 -1.37 1.28 -15.20
C GLN A 175 -1.22 -0.21 -15.55
N ILE A 176 -0.81 -1.01 -14.58
CA ILE A 176 -0.61 -2.44 -14.75
C ILE A 176 -1.65 -3.21 -13.94
N MET A 177 -2.23 -4.24 -14.55
CA MET A 177 -3.13 -5.18 -13.89
C MET A 177 -2.50 -6.56 -13.86
N TYR A 178 -2.73 -7.31 -12.79
CA TYR A 178 -2.43 -8.73 -12.76
C TYR A 178 -3.22 -9.48 -13.85
N TRP A 179 -2.52 -10.14 -14.77
CA TRP A 179 -3.09 -11.03 -15.79
C TRP A 179 -4.14 -11.99 -15.20
N ALA A 180 -3.83 -12.61 -14.06
CA ALA A 180 -4.73 -13.55 -13.40
C ALA A 180 -6.09 -12.91 -13.02
N HIS A 181 -6.09 -11.63 -12.65
CA HIS A 181 -7.32 -10.91 -12.32
C HIS A 181 -8.17 -10.63 -13.56
N MET A 182 -7.54 -10.17 -14.65
CA MET A 182 -8.22 -10.01 -15.94
C MET A 182 -8.82 -11.33 -16.41
N LYS A 183 -8.00 -12.40 -16.46
CA LYS A 183 -8.42 -13.75 -16.87
C LYS A 183 -9.63 -14.23 -16.07
N ARG A 184 -9.62 -14.07 -14.74
CA ARG A 184 -10.74 -14.45 -13.87
C ARG A 184 -12.01 -13.67 -14.20
N LYS A 185 -11.92 -12.36 -14.45
CA LYS A 185 -13.09 -11.53 -14.85
C LYS A 185 -13.65 -11.96 -16.21
N VAL A 186 -12.78 -12.23 -17.18
CA VAL A 186 -13.18 -12.73 -18.51
C VAL A 186 -13.84 -14.10 -18.41
N GLU A 187 -13.26 -15.04 -17.67
CA GLU A 187 -13.85 -16.36 -17.44
C GLU A 187 -15.21 -16.28 -16.76
N ASN A 188 -15.36 -15.38 -15.77
CA ASN A 188 -16.65 -15.15 -15.10
C ASN A 188 -17.69 -14.55 -16.06
N CYS A 189 -17.28 -13.61 -16.91
CA CYS A 189 -18.14 -13.04 -17.95
C CYS A 189 -18.67 -14.14 -18.88
N ILE A 190 -17.78 -14.99 -19.40
CA ILE A 190 -18.15 -16.12 -20.28
C ILE A 190 -19.10 -17.09 -19.57
N ARG A 191 -18.88 -17.40 -18.29
CA ARG A 191 -19.75 -18.31 -17.50
C ARG A 191 -21.15 -17.74 -17.25
N GLN A 192 -21.26 -16.42 -17.09
CA GLN A 192 -22.53 -15.74 -16.76
C GLN A 192 -23.40 -15.47 -17.98
N GLN A 193 -22.82 -15.45 -19.18
CA GLN A 193 -23.52 -15.16 -20.43
C GLN A 193 -24.27 -16.39 -20.98
N LYS A 194 -25.44 -16.69 -20.40
CA LYS A 194 -26.44 -17.53 -21.08
C LYS A 194 -27.11 -16.68 -22.18
N ASN A 195 -26.90 -17.05 -23.45
CA ASN A 195 -27.51 -16.45 -24.66
C ASN A 195 -26.90 -15.15 -25.24
N GLN A 196 -25.61 -14.87 -25.04
CA GLN A 196 -24.92 -13.80 -25.77
C GLN A 196 -24.20 -14.31 -27.03
N THR A 197 -24.07 -13.45 -28.03
CA THR A 197 -23.34 -13.76 -29.26
C THR A 197 -21.83 -13.60 -29.05
N ILE A 198 -21.02 -14.20 -29.92
CA ILE A 198 -19.57 -13.96 -29.95
C ILE A 198 -19.27 -12.46 -30.13
N LEU A 199 -20.11 -11.73 -30.86
CA LEU A 199 -19.94 -10.30 -31.10
C LEU A 199 -20.08 -9.48 -29.82
N ASP A 200 -21.03 -9.84 -28.95
CA ASP A 200 -21.22 -9.16 -27.66
C ASP A 200 -19.97 -9.33 -26.77
N PHE A 201 -19.41 -10.54 -26.74
CA PHE A 201 -18.16 -10.80 -26.04
C PHE A 201 -16.99 -10.00 -26.63
N LEU A 202 -16.83 -9.95 -27.94
CA LEU A 202 -15.75 -9.19 -28.59
C LEU A 202 -15.87 -7.69 -28.29
N ASN A 203 -17.08 -7.14 -28.32
CA ASN A 203 -17.32 -5.74 -27.98
C ASN A 203 -16.99 -5.45 -26.52
N TYR A 204 -17.42 -6.32 -25.59
CA TYR A 204 -17.05 -6.24 -24.18
C TYR A 204 -15.53 -6.29 -23.99
N PHE A 205 -14.86 -7.25 -24.64
CA PHE A 205 -13.42 -7.44 -24.49
C PHE A 205 -12.63 -6.26 -25.04
N ASP A 206 -13.01 -5.73 -26.21
CA ASP A 206 -12.41 -4.55 -26.79
C ASP A 206 -12.58 -3.31 -25.89
N SER A 207 -13.81 -3.03 -25.43
CA SER A 207 -14.07 -1.87 -24.58
C SER A 207 -13.36 -1.97 -23.22
N GLU A 208 -13.46 -3.13 -22.56
CA GLU A 208 -12.99 -3.30 -21.19
C GLU A 208 -11.48 -3.53 -21.13
N TRP A 209 -10.95 -4.42 -21.98
CA TRP A 209 -9.59 -4.97 -21.83
C TRP A 209 -8.60 -4.49 -22.87
N LEU A 210 -9.03 -3.88 -23.98
CA LEU A 210 -8.13 -3.28 -24.98
C LEU A 210 -8.11 -1.75 -24.93
N LYS A 211 -9.24 -1.12 -24.61
CA LYS A 211 -9.35 0.35 -24.53
C LYS A 211 -9.21 0.90 -23.11
N SER A 212 -9.95 0.35 -22.14
CA SER A 212 -9.98 0.91 -20.77
C SER A 212 -8.90 0.33 -19.85
N ASN A 213 -8.74 -0.99 -19.81
CA ASN A 213 -7.83 -1.67 -18.88
C ASN A 213 -6.80 -2.51 -19.64
N ASN A 214 -6.03 -1.91 -20.55
CA ASN A 214 -5.08 -2.60 -21.42
C ASN A 214 -3.76 -3.04 -20.77
N GLY A 215 -3.60 -2.81 -19.47
CA GLY A 215 -2.34 -3.04 -18.75
C GLY A 215 -2.08 -4.45 -18.23
N TRP A 216 -2.74 -5.48 -18.78
CA TRP A 216 -2.71 -6.84 -18.22
C TRP A 216 -1.61 -7.76 -18.77
N TYR A 217 -0.84 -7.32 -19.77
CA TYR A 217 0.18 -8.13 -20.43
C TYR A 217 1.60 -7.78 -19.93
N GLU A 218 2.45 -8.80 -19.75
CA GLU A 218 3.80 -8.64 -19.18
C GLU A 218 4.72 -7.73 -20.01
N GLY A 219 4.49 -7.64 -21.32
CA GLY A 219 5.29 -6.80 -22.21
C GLY A 219 5.14 -5.29 -21.96
N LEU A 220 4.11 -4.84 -21.24
CA LEU A 220 3.91 -3.42 -20.93
C LEU A 220 4.88 -2.92 -19.86
N GLN A 221 5.14 -3.73 -18.85
CA GLN A 221 6.07 -3.44 -17.76
C GLN A 221 6.83 -4.71 -17.44
N LEU A 222 8.09 -4.74 -17.90
CA LEU A 222 9.00 -5.83 -17.55
C LEU A 222 9.09 -5.96 -16.03
N TYR A 223 9.18 -7.20 -15.57
CA TYR A 223 9.30 -7.57 -14.15
C TYR A 223 8.08 -7.28 -13.28
N ALA A 224 7.00 -6.73 -13.84
CA ALA A 224 5.71 -6.76 -13.15
C ALA A 224 5.23 -8.23 -13.03
N PRO A 225 4.72 -8.65 -11.87
CA PRO A 225 4.18 -9.99 -11.70
C PRO A 225 2.83 -10.14 -12.41
N SER A 226 2.61 -11.30 -13.03
CA SER A 226 1.34 -11.62 -13.67
C SER A 226 0.25 -12.11 -12.71
N THR A 227 0.59 -12.35 -11.43
CA THR A 227 -0.34 -12.74 -10.36
C THR A 227 -0.14 -11.89 -9.11
N ASN A 228 -1.20 -11.71 -8.31
CA ASN A 228 -1.14 -11.03 -7.02
C ASN A 228 -0.80 -11.99 -5.86
N ASN A 229 -0.37 -13.23 -6.14
CA ASN A 229 -0.18 -14.28 -5.13
C ASN A 229 0.74 -13.86 -3.98
N ALA A 230 1.82 -13.13 -4.27
CA ALA A 230 2.76 -12.71 -3.24
C ALA A 230 2.17 -11.64 -2.31
N LEU A 231 1.31 -10.77 -2.85
CA LEU A 231 0.56 -9.77 -2.11
C LEU A 231 -0.57 -10.42 -1.29
N GLU A 232 -1.29 -11.38 -1.86
CA GLU A 232 -2.28 -12.21 -1.14
C GLU A 232 -1.63 -13.03 -0.01
N ALA A 233 -0.45 -13.59 -0.24
CA ALA A 233 0.33 -14.30 0.77
C ALA A 233 0.77 -13.36 1.89
N THR A 234 1.24 -12.16 1.57
CA THR A 234 1.59 -11.13 2.56
C THR A 234 0.37 -10.74 3.40
N ASN A 235 -0.77 -10.51 2.75
CA ASN A 235 -2.04 -10.23 3.42
C ASN A 235 -2.47 -11.39 4.33
N LYS A 236 -2.21 -12.64 3.92
CA LYS A 236 -2.47 -13.81 4.76
C LYS A 236 -1.54 -13.85 5.98
N THR A 237 -0.24 -13.61 5.80
CA THR A 237 0.72 -13.54 6.91
C THR A 237 0.32 -12.46 7.91
N ILE A 238 -0.10 -11.26 7.47
CA ILE A 238 -0.61 -10.22 8.37
C ILE A 238 -1.84 -10.70 9.17
N LYS A 239 -2.76 -11.43 8.52
CA LYS A 239 -3.94 -11.99 9.20
C LYS A 239 -3.57 -13.07 10.22
N ASP A 240 -2.56 -13.88 9.92
CA ASP A 240 -2.11 -14.99 10.76
C ASP A 240 -1.27 -14.46 11.95
N ASP A 241 -0.33 -13.54 11.69
CA ASP A 241 0.55 -12.88 12.68
C ASP A 241 -0.21 -11.88 13.57
N GLY A 242 -1.35 -11.39 13.09
CA GLY A 242 -2.19 -10.41 13.77
C GLY A 242 -2.99 -10.96 14.96
N ILE A 243 -2.73 -12.20 15.38
CA ILE A 243 -3.31 -12.92 16.53
C ILE A 243 -4.84 -12.80 16.56
N PHE A 244 -5.50 -13.81 15.98
CA PHE A 244 -6.90 -14.20 16.20
C PHE A 244 -7.87 -13.08 16.61
N ARG A 245 -8.58 -12.45 15.65
CA ARG A 245 -9.96 -11.92 15.75
C ARG A 245 -10.41 -11.20 17.06
N GLU A 246 -9.51 -10.78 17.93
CA GLU A 246 -9.79 -10.30 19.29
C GLU A 246 -9.62 -8.80 19.35
N ARG A 247 -10.67 -8.06 19.71
CA ARG A 247 -10.64 -6.58 19.81
C ARG A 247 -9.51 -6.09 20.72
N HIS A 248 -8.40 -5.76 20.10
CA HIS A 248 -7.28 -5.07 20.71
C HIS A 248 -7.50 -3.56 20.67
N VAL A 249 -7.07 -2.87 21.73
CA VAL A 249 -6.97 -1.41 21.75
C VAL A 249 -5.96 -0.92 20.69
N LEU A 250 -6.16 0.28 20.15
CA LEU A 250 -5.34 0.85 19.07
C LEU A 250 -3.83 0.80 19.37
N SER A 251 -3.43 0.97 20.63
CA SER A 251 -2.04 0.82 21.06
C SER A 251 -1.46 -0.55 20.70
N ARG A 252 -2.09 -1.63 21.17
CA ARG A 252 -1.67 -3.00 20.87
C ARG A 252 -1.63 -3.26 19.38
N PHE A 253 -2.59 -2.71 18.64
CA PHE A 253 -2.64 -2.82 17.20
C PHE A 253 -1.46 -2.12 16.49
N LEU A 254 -1.08 -0.92 16.93
CA LEU A 254 0.12 -0.24 16.46
C LEU A 254 1.38 -1.03 16.81
N THR A 255 1.46 -1.66 17.99
CA THR A 255 2.58 -2.54 18.35
C THR A 255 2.75 -3.69 17.35
N ILE A 256 1.66 -4.38 17.00
CA ILE A 256 1.75 -5.53 16.10
C ILE A 256 2.07 -5.04 14.68
N SER A 257 1.50 -3.93 14.24
CA SER A 257 1.86 -3.31 12.96
C SER A 257 3.34 -2.94 12.89
N SER A 258 3.89 -2.36 13.95
CA SER A 258 5.33 -2.08 14.09
C SER A 258 6.17 -3.35 14.05
N ASN A 259 5.75 -4.43 14.72
CA ASN A 259 6.46 -5.70 14.67
C ASN A 259 6.47 -6.30 13.25
N ILE A 260 5.37 -6.22 12.52
CA ILE A 260 5.29 -6.66 11.12
C ILE A 260 6.28 -5.88 10.25
N ILE A 261 6.29 -4.54 10.36
CA ILE A 261 7.24 -3.70 9.62
C ILE A 261 8.69 -4.01 10.00
N ASN A 262 8.99 -4.18 11.29
CA ASN A 262 10.34 -4.55 11.75
C ASN A 262 10.77 -5.89 11.13
N ASN A 263 9.89 -6.90 11.12
CA ASN A 263 10.17 -8.20 10.53
C ASN A 263 10.46 -8.09 9.03
N TRP A 264 9.63 -7.36 8.27
CA TRP A 264 9.89 -7.11 6.85
C TRP A 264 11.20 -6.38 6.61
N SER A 265 11.56 -5.46 7.50
CA SER A 265 12.82 -4.72 7.42
C SER A 265 14.02 -5.64 7.67
N ILE A 266 13.98 -6.41 8.75
CA ILE A 266 15.02 -7.38 9.15
C ILE A 266 15.19 -8.44 8.06
N GLU A 267 14.10 -8.93 7.47
CA GLU A 267 14.17 -9.89 6.36
C GLU A 267 15.01 -9.38 5.19
N GLN A 268 15.16 -8.07 5.01
CA GLN A 268 15.97 -7.48 3.95
C GLN A 268 17.37 -7.02 4.41
N ASP A 269 17.72 -7.23 5.68
CA ASP A 269 19.02 -6.86 6.24
C ASP A 269 20.12 -7.77 5.70
N LEU A 270 21.07 -7.19 4.97
CA LEU A 270 22.17 -7.90 4.30
C LEU A 270 23.13 -8.59 5.27
N SER A 271 23.10 -8.26 6.56
CA SER A 271 23.90 -8.95 7.57
C SER A 271 23.39 -10.36 7.88
N LEU A 272 22.16 -10.69 7.49
CA LEU A 272 21.57 -12.01 7.71
C LEU A 272 21.91 -12.99 6.58
N VAL A 273 22.18 -14.24 6.96
CA VAL A 273 22.48 -15.33 6.01
C VAL A 273 21.33 -15.59 5.03
N ASN A 274 20.08 -15.37 5.47
CA ASN A 274 18.87 -15.62 4.69
C ASN A 274 18.18 -14.32 4.24
N ALA A 275 18.94 -13.23 4.08
CA ALA A 275 18.40 -11.95 3.65
C ALA A 275 17.67 -12.06 2.31
N ARG A 276 16.47 -11.48 2.24
CA ARG A 276 15.72 -11.24 1.01
C ARG A 276 16.28 -10.00 0.33
N ILE A 277 17.32 -10.21 -0.47
CA ILE A 277 17.99 -9.14 -1.21
C ILE A 277 17.04 -8.61 -2.29
N PHE A 278 16.85 -7.29 -2.33
CA PHE A 278 16.14 -6.63 -3.42
C PHE A 278 16.97 -6.72 -4.71
N ALA A 279 16.51 -7.53 -5.66
CA ALA A 279 17.24 -7.74 -6.91
C ALA A 279 17.16 -6.53 -7.84
N THR A 280 18.28 -5.82 -8.00
CA THR A 280 18.44 -4.71 -8.97
C THR A 280 18.99 -5.16 -10.33
N GLY A 281 19.33 -6.45 -10.46
CA GLY A 281 19.70 -7.13 -11.70
C GLY A 281 18.91 -8.43 -11.85
N SER A 282 18.60 -8.82 -13.10
CA SER A 282 18.04 -10.15 -13.36
C SER A 282 19.10 -11.20 -13.01
N THR A 283 18.74 -12.17 -12.17
CA THR A 283 19.60 -13.35 -11.91
C THR A 283 19.55 -14.36 -13.05
N ILE A 284 18.59 -14.21 -13.97
CA ILE A 284 18.49 -15.01 -15.19
C ILE A 284 19.18 -14.24 -16.32
N SER A 285 20.30 -14.79 -16.79
CA SER A 285 20.98 -14.35 -18.01
C SER A 285 20.27 -14.93 -19.23
N LEU A 286 20.11 -14.13 -20.29
CA LEU A 286 19.69 -14.59 -21.62
C LEU A 286 20.85 -15.21 -22.41
N GLU A 287 22.04 -15.35 -21.81
CA GLU A 287 23.13 -16.13 -22.37
C GLU A 287 22.72 -17.61 -22.38
N LEU A 288 22.15 -18.02 -23.51
CA LEU A 288 22.02 -19.41 -23.95
C LEU A 288 23.34 -19.87 -24.58
#